data_AF-A0A0A7GFD9-F1
#
_entry.id   AF-A0A0A7GFD9-F1
#
_cell.length_a   1.000
_cell.length_b   1.000
_cell.length_c   1.000
_cell.angle_alpha   90.00
_cell.angle_beta   90.00
_cell.angle_gamma   90.00
#
_symmetry.space_group_name_H-M   'P 1'
#
loop_
_entity.id
_entity.type
_entity.pdbx_description
1 polymer ?
#
loop_
_entity_poly.entity_id
_entity_poly.type
_entity_poly.pdbx_seq_one_letter_code
_entity_poly.pdbx_strand_id
1 'polypeptide(L)'
;MDMNPDATLKEFLDEVREIFASKKAVNIYVYDAPLEKIEELVRKGYTLGSAMSSSSGIRAYATRNVVAGEFEVTLTVYSDSMTLEKYLELRKKLEQ
;
A
#
# COMPACT_ATOMS: atom_id res chain seq x y z
N MET A 1 -2.38 20.27 19.80
CA MET A 1 -3.74 19.91 19.37
C MET A 1 -3.59 18.68 18.52
N ASP A 2 -4.19 17.57 18.92
CA ASP A 2 -4.23 16.39 18.06
C ASP A 2 -5.13 16.70 16.87
N MET A 3 -4.56 16.72 15.67
CA MET A 3 -5.34 16.89 14.46
C MET A 3 -6.21 15.65 14.25
N ASN A 4 -7.49 15.84 13.96
CA ASN A 4 -8.36 14.75 13.55
C ASN A 4 -7.91 14.25 12.15
N PRO A 5 -7.46 13.00 12.00
CA PRO A 5 -6.97 12.49 10.73
C PRO A 5 -7.97 12.63 9.58
N ASP A 6 -9.27 12.50 9.86
CA ASP A 6 -10.32 12.60 8.84
C ASP A 6 -10.48 14.03 8.32
N ALA A 7 -10.32 15.03 9.20
CA ALA A 7 -10.37 16.44 8.83
C ALA A 7 -9.17 16.81 7.96
N THR A 8 -7.96 16.41 8.37
CA THR A 8 -6.73 16.65 7.60
C THR A 8 -6.79 15.96 6.23
N LEU A 9 -7.27 14.72 6.17
CA LEU A 9 -7.42 14.00 4.91
C LEU A 9 -8.38 14.74 3.97
N LYS A 10 -9.50 15.25 4.50
CA LYS A 10 -10.45 16.02 3.70
C LYS A 10 -9.80 17.28 3.12
N GLU A 11 -9.05 18.03 3.93
CA GLU A 11 -8.33 19.23 3.49
C GLU A 11 -7.37 18.92 2.34
N PHE A 12 -6.54 17.88 2.48
CA PHE A 12 -5.62 17.49 1.40
C PHE A 12 -6.33 17.02 0.14
N LEU A 13 -7.46 16.31 0.27
CA LEU A 13 -8.25 15.92 -0.90
C LEU A 13 -8.81 17.14 -1.63
N ASP A 14 -9.31 18.15 -0.90
CA ASP A 14 -9.82 19.38 -1.48
C ASP A 14 -8.72 20.15 -2.22
N GLU A 15 -7.52 20.27 -1.64
CA GLU A 15 -6.36 20.88 -2.30
C GLU A 15 -6.00 20.17 -3.62
N VAL A 16 -6.02 18.83 -3.64
CA VAL A 16 -5.72 18.06 -4.85
C VAL A 16 -6.80 18.26 -5.94
N ARG A 17 -8.07 18.48 -5.57
CA ARG A 17 -9.15 18.72 -6.55
C ARG A 17 -8.90 19.98 -7.37
N GLU A 18 -8.40 21.02 -6.74
CA GLU A 18 -8.15 22.33 -7.35
C GLU A 18 -6.98 22.31 -8.36
N ILE A 19 -6.11 21.30 -8.30
CA ILE A 19 -4.94 21.18 -9.17
C ILE A 19 -5.35 20.52 -10.50
N PHE A 20 -5.05 21.18 -11.62
CA PHE A 20 -5.22 20.59 -12.95
C PHE A 20 -4.16 19.51 -13.21
N ALA A 21 -4.59 18.27 -13.43
CA ALA A 21 -3.72 17.14 -13.78
C ALA A 21 -4.49 16.13 -14.64
N SER A 22 -3.78 15.41 -15.51
CA SER A 22 -4.35 14.33 -16.31
C SER A 22 -4.76 13.11 -15.48
N LYS A 23 -4.18 12.97 -14.28
CA LYS A 23 -4.49 11.92 -13.29
C LYS A 23 -4.26 12.45 -11.88
N LYS A 24 -5.21 12.21 -11.00
CA LYS A 24 -5.10 12.49 -9.55
C LYS A 24 -5.09 11.16 -8.81
N ALA A 25 -4.15 11.01 -7.87
CA ALA A 25 -3.98 9.76 -7.13
C ALA A 25 -3.76 10.01 -5.65
N VAL A 26 -4.31 9.11 -4.83
CA VAL A 26 -4.13 9.09 -3.37
C VAL A 26 -3.52 7.75 -3.01
N ASN A 27 -2.32 7.77 -2.42
CA ASN A 27 -1.63 6.56 -1.99
C ASN A 27 -1.65 6.49 -0.47
N ILE A 28 -2.25 5.43 0.06
CA ILE A 28 -2.27 5.11 1.48
C ILE A 28 -1.25 4.01 1.72
N TYR A 29 -0.29 4.29 2.59
CA TYR A 29 0.77 3.37 2.96
C TYR A 29 0.63 2.95 4.41
N VAL A 30 0.65 1.64 4.64
CA VAL A 30 0.76 1.03 5.97
C VAL A 30 2.08 0.27 6.01
N TYR A 31 2.92 0.54 7.00
CA TYR A 31 4.23 -0.08 7.13
C TYR A 31 4.27 -1.07 8.28
N ASP A 32 5.29 -1.93 8.25
CA ASP A 32 5.65 -2.82 9.36
C ASP A 32 4.50 -3.77 9.79
N ALA A 33 3.72 -4.22 8.80
CA ALA A 33 2.69 -5.22 9.03
C ALA A 33 3.29 -6.63 9.16
N PRO A 34 2.67 -7.52 9.96
CA PRO A 34 3.07 -8.92 10.00
C PRO A 34 2.84 -9.60 8.64
N LEU A 35 3.69 -10.58 8.30
CA LEU A 35 3.66 -11.24 6.99
C LEU A 35 2.33 -11.97 6.73
N GLU A 36 1.72 -12.50 7.79
CA GLU A 36 0.40 -13.14 7.76
C GLU A 36 -0.68 -12.18 7.25
N LYS A 37 -0.55 -10.88 7.53
CA LYS A 37 -1.47 -9.85 7.02
C LYS A 37 -1.33 -9.67 5.51
N ILE A 38 -0.11 -9.73 4.98
CA ILE A 38 0.14 -9.67 3.54
C ILE A 38 -0.52 -10.88 2.85
N GLU A 39 -0.33 -12.08 3.39
CA GLU A 39 -0.97 -13.29 2.86
C GLU A 39 -2.51 -13.18 2.87
N GLU A 40 -3.09 -12.71 3.98
CA GLU A 40 -4.54 -12.52 4.12
C GLU A 40 -5.08 -11.56 3.06
N LEU A 41 -4.40 -10.43 2.83
CA LEU A 41 -4.82 -9.44 1.84
C LEU A 41 -4.69 -9.97 0.41
N VAL A 42 -3.61 -10.70 0.09
CA VAL A 42 -3.46 -11.33 -1.24
C VAL A 42 -4.56 -12.34 -1.50
N ARG A 43 -4.93 -13.17 -0.50
CA ARG A 43 -6.08 -14.09 -0.60
C ARG A 43 -7.42 -13.36 -0.78
N LYS A 44 -7.53 -12.10 -0.37
CA LYS A 44 -8.68 -11.22 -0.61
C LYS A 44 -8.65 -10.52 -1.98
N GLY A 45 -7.69 -10.85 -2.84
CA GLY A 45 -7.56 -10.31 -4.19
C GLY A 45 -6.67 -9.08 -4.30
N TYR A 46 -5.86 -8.76 -3.28
CA TYR A 46 -4.82 -7.74 -3.41
C TYR A 46 -3.66 -8.28 -4.24
N THR A 47 -2.99 -7.40 -4.98
CA THR A 47 -1.79 -7.75 -5.74
C THR A 47 -0.59 -7.85 -4.80
N LEU A 48 0.13 -8.97 -4.85
CA LEU A 48 1.42 -9.13 -4.18
C LEU A 48 2.52 -8.40 -4.96
N GLY A 49 3.42 -7.72 -4.27
CA GLY A 49 4.67 -7.24 -4.83
C GLY A 49 5.76 -7.08 -3.78
N SER A 50 6.88 -6.47 -4.17
CA SER A 50 7.99 -6.19 -3.27
C SER A 50 8.66 -4.85 -3.53
N ALA A 51 9.22 -4.27 -2.47
CA ALA A 51 10.01 -3.04 -2.52
C ALA A 51 11.33 -3.22 -1.75
N MET A 52 12.39 -2.57 -2.22
CA MET A 52 13.64 -2.48 -1.47
C MET A 52 13.44 -1.59 -0.24
N SER A 53 13.82 -2.09 0.93
CA SER A 53 13.89 -1.30 2.16
C SER A 53 15.19 -0.49 2.20
N SER A 54 15.13 0.65 2.89
CA SER A 54 16.28 1.53 3.13
C SER A 54 17.41 0.88 3.96
N SER A 55 17.11 -0.22 4.67
CA SER A 55 18.01 -0.87 5.64
C SER A 55 18.50 -2.25 5.20
N SER A 56 18.76 -2.46 3.90
CA SER A 56 19.31 -3.71 3.32
C SER A 56 18.40 -4.95 3.46
N GLY A 57 17.16 -4.84 2.97
CA GLY A 57 16.21 -5.96 2.90
C GLY A 57 15.06 -5.69 1.93
N ILE A 58 14.16 -6.65 1.77
CA ILE A 58 12.97 -6.53 0.93
C ILE A 58 11.75 -6.42 1.83
N ARG A 59 10.79 -5.59 1.46
CA ARG A 59 9.43 -5.60 2.03
C ARG A 59 8.50 -6.24 1.04
N ALA A 60 7.77 -7.27 1.45
CA ALA A 60 6.61 -7.73 0.69
C ALA A 60 5.50 -6.69 0.86
N TYR A 61 4.64 -6.54 -0.14
CA TYR A 61 3.44 -5.74 0.02
C TYR A 61 2.23 -6.37 -0.64
N ALA A 62 1.06 -6.05 -0.08
CA ALA A 62 -0.23 -6.28 -0.71
C ALA A 62 -0.81 -4.91 -1.10
N THR A 63 -1.18 -4.75 -2.37
CA THR A 63 -1.72 -3.49 -2.88
C THR A 63 -3.06 -3.68 -3.58
N ARG A 64 -3.95 -2.70 -3.47
CA ARG A 64 -5.23 -2.65 -4.17
C ARG A 64 -5.52 -1.22 -4.61
N ASN A 65 -5.96 -1.08 -5.85
CA ASN A 65 -6.34 0.18 -6.44
C ASN A 65 -7.86 0.21 -6.66
N VAL A 66 -8.48 1.35 -6.41
CA VAL A 66 -9.90 1.61 -6.70
C VAL A 66 -10.03 3.01 -7.31
N VAL A 67 -10.98 3.16 -8.24
CA VAL A 67 -11.33 4.48 -8.78
C VAL A 67 -12.47 5.05 -7.95
N ALA A 68 -12.30 6.24 -7.40
CA ALA A 68 -13.27 6.94 -6.56
C ALA A 68 -13.45 8.38 -7.08
N GLY A 69 -14.46 8.57 -7.94
CA GLY A 69 -14.67 9.84 -8.63
C GLY A 69 -13.50 10.16 -9.57
N GLU A 70 -12.88 11.32 -9.38
CA GLU A 70 -11.71 11.78 -10.16
C GLU A 70 -10.37 11.21 -9.67
N PHE A 71 -10.37 10.43 -8.59
CA PHE A 71 -9.17 9.91 -7.95
C PHE A 71 -8.95 8.43 -8.23
N GLU A 72 -7.70 8.05 -8.44
CA GLU A 72 -7.23 6.68 -8.23
C GLU A 72 -6.71 6.55 -6.79
N VAL A 73 -7.37 5.71 -5.99
CA VAL A 73 -6.98 5.48 -4.59
C VAL A 73 -6.30 4.12 -4.48
N THR A 74 -5.07 4.14 -4.00
CA THR A 74 -4.21 2.98 -3.82
C THR A 74 -3.99 2.74 -2.34
N LEU A 75 -4.33 1.55 -1.84
CA LEU A 75 -3.92 1.09 -0.51
C LEU A 75 -2.80 0.07 -0.67
N THR A 76 -1.64 0.37 -0.11
CA THR A 76 -0.49 -0.55 -0.08
C THR A 76 -0.06 -0.82 1.36
N VAL A 77 -0.05 -2.09 1.73
CA VAL A 77 0.39 -2.56 3.05
C VAL A 77 1.73 -3.26 2.87
N TYR A 78 2.77 -2.74 3.48
CA TYR A 78 4.12 -3.30 3.49
C TYR A 78 4.35 -4.13 4.75
N SER A 79 5.02 -5.26 4.59
CA SER A 79 5.56 -6.01 5.71
C SER A 79 6.75 -5.29 6.35
N ASP A 80 7.19 -5.81 7.51
CA ASP A 80 8.57 -5.64 7.97
C ASP A 80 9.59 -6.08 6.91
N SER A 81 10.82 -5.59 7.01
CA SER A 81 11.92 -6.03 6.15
C SER A 81 12.22 -7.53 6.33
N MET A 82 12.47 -8.21 5.22
CA MET A 82 12.83 -9.63 5.15
C MET A 82 13.91 -9.90 4.11
N THR A 83 14.40 -11.15 4.07
CA THR A 83 15.34 -11.60 3.05
C THR A 83 14.65 -11.86 1.71
N LEU A 84 15.41 -11.82 0.62
CA LEU A 84 14.90 -12.21 -0.71
C LEU A 84 14.38 -13.65 -0.72
N GLU A 85 15.08 -14.57 -0.05
CA GLU A 85 14.67 -15.97 0.05
C GLU A 85 13.27 -16.11 0.65
N LYS A 86 13.02 -15.45 1.79
CA LYS A 86 11.70 -15.46 2.46
C LYS A 86 10.60 -14.86 1.58
N TYR A 87 10.92 -13.83 0.78
CA TYR A 87 9.97 -13.28 -0.18
C TYR A 87 9.66 -14.25 -1.33
N LEU A 88 10.67 -14.96 -1.86
CA LEU A 88 10.46 -15.93 -2.93
C LEU A 88 9.65 -17.14 -2.44
N GLU A 89 9.84 -17.58 -1.19
CA GLU A 89 9.00 -18.60 -0.55
C GLU A 89 7.54 -18.15 -0.44
N LEU A 90 7.31 -16.93 0.04
CA LEU A 90 5.98 -16.33 0.11
C LEU A 90 5.31 -16.31 -1.26
N ARG A 91 6.02 -15.86 -2.29
CA ARG A 91 5.48 -15.77 -3.65
C ARG A 91 5.08 -17.15 -4.18
N LYS A 92 5.94 -18.15 -4.04
CA LYS A 92 5.64 -19.54 -4.45
C LYS A 92 4.42 -20.12 -3.71
N LYS A 93 4.27 -19.78 -2.42
CA LYS A 93 3.12 -20.21 -1.60
C LYS A 93 1.81 -19.59 -2.05
N LEU A 94 1.83 -18.38 -2.61
CA LEU A 94 0.64 -17.61 -2.98
C LEU A 94 0.29 -17.69 -4.49
N GLU A 95 1.19 -18.20 -5.33
CA GLU A 95 0.93 -18.51 -6.76
C GLU A 95 0.28 -19.90 -6.98
N GLN A 96 0.03 -20.66 -5.92
CA GLN A 96 -0.70 -21.95 -5.92
C GLN A 96 -2.17 -21.76 -5.59
#